data_AF-A0A929YG07-F1
#
_entry.id   AF-A0A929YG07-F1
#
_cell.length_a   1.000
_cell.length_b   1.000
_cell.length_c   1.000
_cell.angle_alpha   90.00
_cell.angle_beta   90.00
_cell.angle_gamma   90.00
#
_symmetry.space_group_name_H-M   'P 1'
#
loop_
_entity.id
_entity.type
_entity.pdbx_description
1 polymer ?
#
loop_
_entity_poly.entity_id
_entity_poly.type
_entity_poly.pdbx_seq_one_letter_code
_entity_poly.pdbx_strand_id
1 'polypeptide(L)'
;LSHHELKKAWQVTQDEKGVYHVTGEKIEKFARRTDLSNYASVNRLRDIMKKLGIRAELTTRGAKADSIIEISGKHFTLVEDY
;
A
#
# COMPACT_ATOMS: atom_id res chain seq x y z
N LEU A 1 0.72 12.71 -16.91
CA LEU A 1 0.79 12.77 -15.43
C LEU A 1 2.26 12.81 -15.06
N SER A 2 2.73 13.96 -14.61
CA SER A 2 4.14 14.20 -14.29
C SER A 2 4.49 13.51 -12.98
N HIS A 3 5.68 12.91 -12.86
CA HIS A 3 6.14 12.18 -11.66
C HIS A 3 5.99 12.99 -10.34
N HIS A 4 5.95 14.32 -10.45
CA HIS A 4 5.77 15.27 -9.36
C HIS A 4 4.33 15.33 -8.80
N GLU A 5 3.30 15.02 -9.60
CA GLU A 5 1.89 15.05 -9.14
C GLU A 5 1.53 13.82 -8.30
N LEU A 6 2.17 12.67 -8.59
CA LEU A 6 1.97 11.44 -7.84
C LEU A 6 2.47 11.56 -6.38
N LYS A 7 3.57 12.30 -6.16
CA LYS A 7 4.11 12.56 -4.81
C LYS A 7 3.18 13.36 -3.89
N LYS A 8 2.17 14.07 -4.42
CA LYS A 8 1.18 14.76 -3.59
C LYS A 8 -0.02 13.88 -3.21
N ALA A 9 -0.21 12.74 -3.87
CA ALA A 9 -1.41 11.92 -3.72
C ALA A 9 -1.35 10.90 -2.58
N TRP A 10 -0.14 10.50 -2.18
CA TRP A 10 0.11 9.51 -1.13
C TRP A 10 1.52 9.66 -0.55
N GLN A 11 1.72 9.14 0.65
CA GLN A 11 3.01 9.07 1.34
C GLN A 11 3.22 7.68 1.92
N VAL A 12 4.49 7.27 2.01
CA VAL A 12 4.91 6.06 2.72
C VAL A 12 5.79 6.48 3.89
N THR A 13 5.57 5.89 5.06
CA THR A 13 6.43 5.98 6.25
C THR A 13 6.66 4.57 6.79
N GLN A 14 7.70 4.38 7.61
CA GLN A 14 8.00 3.11 8.25
C GLN A 14 8.10 3.35 9.76
N ASP A 15 7.50 2.47 10.56
CA ASP A 15 7.61 2.54 12.01
C ASP A 15 8.84 1.78 12.54
N GLU A 16 9.08 1.87 13.85
CA GLU A 16 10.19 1.17 14.52
C GLU A 16 10.06 -0.36 14.50
N LYS A 17 8.85 -0.88 14.22
CA LYS A 17 8.57 -2.32 14.11
C LYS A 17 8.77 -2.85 12.69
N GLY A 18 9.12 -1.98 11.74
CA GLY A 18 9.33 -2.32 10.34
C GLY A 18 8.04 -2.37 9.51
N VAL A 19 6.91 -1.90 10.03
CA VAL A 19 5.62 -1.80 9.32
C VAL A 19 5.63 -0.57 8.41
N TYR A 20 5.21 -0.74 7.17
CA TYR A 20 5.09 0.36 6.20
C TYR A 20 3.70 0.97 6.23
N HIS A 21 3.59 2.20 6.70
CA HIS A 21 2.33 2.95 6.71
C HIS A 21 2.18 3.74 5.41
N VAL A 22 1.09 3.50 4.68
CA VAL A 22 0.75 4.24 3.47
C VAL A 22 -0.45 5.12 3.76
N THR A 23 -0.27 6.43 3.61
CA THR A 23 -1.32 7.43 3.81
C THR A 23 -1.63 8.14 2.49
N GLY A 24 -2.86 8.63 2.35
CA GLY A 24 -3.29 9.36 1.17
C GLY A 24 -4.78 9.23 0.89
N GLU A 25 -5.43 10.35 0.56
CA GLU A 25 -6.89 10.43 0.48
C GLU A 25 -7.51 9.35 -0.42
N LYS A 26 -6.94 9.14 -1.62
CA LYS A 26 -7.45 8.17 -2.59
C LYS A 26 -7.24 6.73 -2.11
N ILE A 27 -6.02 6.39 -1.69
CA ILE A 27 -5.70 5.01 -1.30
C ILE A 27 -6.41 4.60 -0.01
N GLU A 28 -6.56 5.51 0.95
CA GLU A 28 -7.32 5.27 2.18
C GLU A 28 -8.81 5.08 1.91
N LYS A 29 -9.42 5.91 1.03
CA LYS A 29 -10.82 5.73 0.61
C LYS A 29 -11.04 4.34 -0.02
N PHE A 30 -10.09 3.86 -0.82
CA PHE A 30 -10.14 2.49 -1.36
C PHE A 30 -9.96 1.45 -0.27
N ALA A 31 -8.91 1.56 0.54
CA ALA A 31 -8.62 0.62 1.62
C ALA A 31 -9.81 0.47 2.57
N ARG A 32 -10.46 1.56 2.99
CA ARG A 32 -11.67 1.49 3.86
C ARG A 32 -12.78 0.63 3.26
N ARG A 33 -12.97 0.65 1.94
CA ARG A 33 -13.98 -0.15 1.22
C ARG A 33 -13.52 -1.57 0.86
N THR A 34 -12.24 -1.89 1.03
CA THR A 34 -11.67 -3.22 0.74
C THR A 34 -11.99 -4.21 1.85
N ASP A 35 -12.64 -5.32 1.52
CA ASP A 35 -12.74 -6.46 2.43
C ASP A 35 -11.41 -7.23 2.47
N LEU A 36 -10.76 -7.32 3.64
CA LEU A 36 -9.48 -8.03 3.81
C LEU A 36 -9.65 -9.54 3.95
N SER A 37 -10.86 -10.02 4.29
CA SER A 37 -11.14 -11.45 4.35
C SER A 37 -11.26 -12.08 2.95
N ASN A 38 -11.52 -11.24 1.94
CA ASN A 38 -11.61 -11.65 0.56
C ASN A 38 -10.30 -11.39 -0.20
N TYR A 39 -9.64 -12.49 -0.55
CA TYR A 39 -8.39 -12.48 -1.30
C TYR A 39 -8.45 -11.62 -2.59
N ALA A 40 -9.51 -11.73 -3.39
CA ALA A 40 -9.65 -10.96 -4.63
C ALA A 40 -9.75 -9.45 -4.36
N SER A 41 -10.34 -9.05 -3.23
CA SER A 41 -10.42 -7.65 -2.82
C SER A 41 -9.06 -7.11 -2.38
N VAL A 42 -8.25 -7.89 -1.66
CA VAL A 42 -6.88 -7.52 -1.29
C VAL A 42 -6.00 -7.37 -2.54
N ASN A 43 -6.12 -8.28 -3.51
CA ASN A 43 -5.37 -8.16 -4.76
C ASN A 43 -5.73 -6.91 -5.57
N ARG A 44 -7.02 -6.55 -5.64
CA ARG A 44 -7.43 -5.28 -6.25
C ARG A 44 -6.79 -4.08 -5.55
N LEU A 45 -6.64 -4.11 -4.22
CA LEU A 45 -5.92 -3.07 -3.49
C LEU A 45 -4.44 -3.03 -3.89
N ARG A 46 -3.76 -4.18 -3.98
CA ARG A 46 -2.37 -4.29 -4.45
C ARG A 46 -2.19 -3.77 -5.87
N ASP A 47 -3.13 -4.04 -6.77
CA ASP A 47 -3.13 -3.51 -8.14
C ASP A 47 -3.27 -1.99 -8.18
N ILE A 48 -4.15 -1.42 -7.34
CA ILE A 48 -4.29 0.03 -7.21
C ILE A 48 -2.99 0.64 -6.67
N MET A 49 -2.37 0.04 -5.66
CA MET A 49 -1.07 0.48 -5.14
C MET A 49 0.01 0.46 -6.23
N LYS A 50 0.05 -0.59 -7.06
CA LYS A 50 0.96 -0.68 -8.21
C LYS A 50 0.69 0.44 -9.22
N LYS A 51 -0.57 0.69 -9.57
CA LYS A 51 -0.96 1.76 -10.51
C LYS A 51 -0.63 3.17 -10.01
N LEU A 52 -0.69 3.39 -8.70
CA LEU A 52 -0.36 4.67 -8.08
C LEU A 52 1.16 4.88 -7.88
N GLY A 53 1.98 3.86 -8.11
CA GLY A 53 3.43 3.90 -7.88
C GLY A 53 3.86 3.58 -6.44
N ILE A 54 2.91 3.34 -5.53
CA ILE A 54 3.17 3.05 -4.11
C ILE A 54 4.04 1.78 -3.98
N ARG A 55 3.76 0.75 -4.78
CA ARG A 55 4.55 -0.50 -4.75
C ARG A 55 6.02 -0.26 -5.06
N ALA A 56 6.33 0.61 -6.03
CA ALA A 56 7.72 0.91 -6.40
C ALA A 56 8.45 1.69 -5.30
N GLU A 57 7.76 2.62 -4.64
CA GLU A 57 8.30 3.34 -3.48
C GLU A 57 8.57 2.40 -2.30
N LEU A 58 7.63 1.49 -1.98
CA LEU A 58 7.81 0.50 -0.92
C LEU A 58 9.05 -0.35 -1.17
N THR A 59 9.23 -0.85 -2.40
CA THR A 59 10.42 -1.62 -2.78
C THR A 59 11.71 -0.79 -2.73
N THR A 60 11.67 0.49 -3.13
CA THR A 60 12.81 1.43 -2.98
C THR A 60 13.23 1.60 -1.51
N ARG A 61 12.26 1.53 -0.59
CA ARG A 61 12.49 1.58 0.87
C ARG A 61 12.82 0.22 1.49
N GLY A 62 13.04 -0.81 0.68
CA GLY A 62 13.43 -2.13 1.13
C GLY A 62 12.27 -3.05 1.54
N ALA A 63 11.02 -2.70 1.24
CA ALA A 63 9.90 -3.58 1.53
C ALA A 63 10.00 -4.87 0.70
N LYS A 64 9.86 -6.00 1.39
CA LYS A 64 9.88 -7.36 0.86
C LYS A 64 8.46 -7.90 0.72
N ALA A 65 8.32 -9.08 0.13
CA ALA A 65 7.04 -9.74 -0.11
C ALA A 65 6.22 -9.96 1.18
N ASP A 66 6.91 -10.34 2.25
CA ASP A 66 6.41 -10.59 3.60
C ASP A 66 6.27 -9.33 4.46
N SER A 67 6.66 -8.16 3.93
CA SER A 67 6.57 -6.91 4.69
C SER A 67 5.11 -6.52 4.93
N ILE A 68 4.84 -6.11 6.17
CA ILE A 68 3.52 -5.67 6.61
C ILE A 68 3.28 -4.24 6.14
N ILE A 69 2.17 -4.05 5.45
CA ILE A 69 1.68 -2.76 4.98
C ILE A 69 0.44 -2.40 5.78
N GLU A 70 0.40 -1.18 6.30
CA GLU A 70 -0.77 -0.60 6.94
C GLU A 70 -1.36 0.52 6.07
N ILE A 71 -2.67 0.45 5.80
CA ILE A 71 -3.42 1.52 5.13
C ILE A 71 -4.74 1.75 5.87
N SER A 72 -4.94 2.93 6.47
CA SER A 72 -6.17 3.27 7.19
C SER A 72 -6.55 2.23 8.27
N GLY A 73 -5.56 1.69 9.00
CA GLY A 73 -5.73 0.66 10.03
C GLY A 73 -5.87 -0.78 9.52
N LYS A 74 -5.79 -0.99 8.20
CA LYS A 74 -5.82 -2.32 7.58
C LYS A 74 -4.42 -2.84 7.36
N HIS A 75 -4.16 -4.05 7.84
CA HIS A 75 -2.85 -4.70 7.77
C HIS A 75 -2.88 -5.84 6.76
N PHE A 76 -1.90 -5.89 5.86
CA PHE A 76 -1.74 -6.98 4.88
C PHE A 76 -0.29 -7.04 4.38
N THR A 77 0.10 -8.18 3.80
CA THR A 77 1.43 -8.36 3.21
C THR A 77 1.53 -7.75 1.81
N LEU A 78 2.71 -7.23 1.45
CA LEU A 78 2.96 -6.59 0.15
C LEU A 78 2.63 -7.49 -1.04
N VAL A 79 2.97 -8.79 -0.93
CA VAL A 79 2.64 -9.83 -1.90
C VAL A 79 1.75 -10.86 -1.21
N GLU A 80 1.01 -11.65 -2.00
CA GLU A 80 0.32 -12.81 -1.46
C GLU A 80 1.33 -13.78 -0.80
N ASP A 81 0.96 -14.28 0.37
CA ASP A 81 1.57 -15.44 1.00
C ASP A 81 0.86 -16.67 0.42
N TYR A 82 1.60 -17.57 -0.26
CA TYR A 82 1.07 -18.76 -0.93
C TYR A 82 1.10 -19.98 0.00
#